data_AF-A0A7V9AP74-F1
#
_entry.id   AF-A0A7V9AP74-F1
#
_cell.length_a   1.000
_cell.length_b   1.000
_cell.length_c   1.000
_cell.angle_alpha   90.00
_cell.angle_beta   90.00
_cell.angle_gamma   90.00
#
_symmetry.space_group_name_H-M   'P 1'
#
loop_
_entity.id
_entity.type
_entity.pdbx_description
1 polymer ?
#
loop_
_entity_poly.entity_id
_entity_poly.type
_entity_poly.pdbx_seq_one_letter_code
_entity_poly.pdbx_strand_id
1 'polypeptide(L)'
;AAGASTGGIAFMLPGRVGDTPLIGCGVYADNEAGAVSMTGIGESIIRLAVAKEIIDRLAHGASPAKATNMVLERLVRRVRGSAGALVVSRDGRLAIQHITPRMAAGHWNGRSHPLVSDRFL
;
A
#
# COMPACT_ATOMS: atom_id res chain seq x y z
N ALA A 1 -12.03 -6.53 0.49
CA ALA A 1 -12.00 -5.60 1.65
C ALA A 1 -10.55 -5.25 1.98
N ALA A 2 -10.32 -4.11 2.65
CA ALA A 2 -9.01 -3.68 3.14
C ALA A 2 -9.16 -3.12 4.56
N GLY A 3 -8.11 -3.22 5.37
CA GLY A 3 -8.06 -2.67 6.72
C GLY A 3 -6.66 -2.17 7.03
N ALA A 4 -6.57 -1.12 7.84
CA ALA A 4 -5.31 -0.53 8.29
C ALA A 4 -5.50 0.10 9.68
N SER A 5 -4.43 0.10 10.47
CA SER A 5 -4.39 0.73 11.80
C SER A 5 -2.96 1.21 12.08
N THR A 6 -2.84 2.29 12.85
CA THR A 6 -1.54 2.88 13.20
C THR A 6 -1.64 3.69 14.50
N GLY A 7 -0.54 3.72 15.25
CA GLY A 7 -0.34 4.70 16.32
C GLY A 7 0.19 6.05 15.84
N GLY A 8 0.46 6.19 14.53
CA GLY A 8 1.08 7.37 13.94
C GLY A 8 2.60 7.25 13.84
N ILE A 9 3.29 8.38 13.92
CA ILE A 9 4.77 8.44 13.91
C ILE A 9 5.27 8.96 15.27
N ALA A 10 6.48 8.57 15.64
CA ALA A 10 7.10 9.02 16.88
C ALA A 10 7.18 10.57 16.92
N PHE A 11 6.93 11.14 18.10
CA PHE A 11 6.99 12.59 18.37
C PHE A 11 6.10 13.46 17.46
N MET A 12 5.04 12.89 16.87
CA MET A 12 4.10 13.70 16.11
C MET A 12 3.41 14.76 16.97
N LEU A 13 3.11 15.91 16.37
CA LEU A 13 2.30 16.93 17.02
C LEU A 13 0.91 16.36 17.37
N PRO A 14 0.34 16.71 18.53
CA PRO A 14 -1.04 16.38 18.84
C PRO A 14 -1.98 16.85 17.72
N GLY A 15 -2.86 15.96 17.28
CA GLY A 15 -3.78 16.23 16.16
C GLY A 15 -3.20 16.00 14.76
N ARG A 16 -1.92 15.63 14.61
CA ARG A 16 -1.38 15.20 13.31
C ARG A 16 -2.11 13.94 12.84
N VAL A 17 -2.55 13.95 11.59
CA VAL A 17 -3.21 12.81 10.94
C VAL A 17 -2.36 12.31 9.76
N GLY A 18 -2.07 11.00 9.77
CA GLY A 18 -1.38 10.31 8.68
C GLY A 18 -2.32 9.76 7.61
N ASP A 19 -1.80 8.92 6.71
CA ASP A 19 -2.53 8.34 5.58
C ASP A 19 -3.51 7.24 5.99
N THR A 20 -3.19 6.47 7.03
CA THR A 20 -3.93 5.27 7.45
C THR A 20 -5.44 5.45 7.60
N PRO A 21 -5.98 6.49 8.26
CA PRO A 21 -7.43 6.67 8.39
C PRO A 21 -8.09 7.32 7.16
N LEU A 22 -7.31 7.69 6.13
CA LEU A 22 -7.80 8.46 4.99
C LEU A 22 -8.07 7.52 3.81
N ILE A 23 -9.35 7.40 3.44
CA ILE A 23 -9.80 6.56 2.31
C ILE A 23 -9.12 7.01 1.02
N GLY A 24 -8.52 6.07 0.32
CA GLY A 24 -7.80 6.31 -0.93
C GLY A 24 -6.35 6.74 -0.73
N CYS A 25 -5.94 7.04 0.50
CA CYS A 25 -4.54 7.30 0.84
C CYS A 25 -3.90 6.03 1.41
N GLY A 26 -4.17 5.72 2.68
CA GLY A 26 -3.56 4.58 3.37
C GLY A 26 -4.31 3.26 3.21
N VAL A 27 -5.61 3.33 2.87
CA VAL A 27 -6.46 2.16 2.71
C VAL A 27 -7.52 2.41 1.64
N TYR A 28 -7.77 1.41 0.78
CA TYR A 28 -8.86 1.46 -0.19
C TYR A 28 -9.27 0.05 -0.62
N ALA A 29 -10.55 -0.16 -0.87
CA ALA A 29 -11.06 -1.40 -1.45
C ALA A 29 -12.22 -1.11 -2.40
N ASP A 30 -12.21 -1.82 -3.52
CA ASP A 30 -13.21 -1.76 -4.57
C ASP A 30 -13.44 -3.19 -5.07
N ASN A 31 -14.70 -3.65 -5.05
CA ASN A 31 -15.05 -5.01 -5.47
C ASN A 31 -14.79 -5.25 -6.96
N GLU A 32 -14.75 -4.19 -7.78
CA GLU A 32 -14.50 -4.33 -9.21
C GLU A 32 -13.01 -4.41 -9.55
N ALA A 33 -12.13 -3.91 -8.68
CA ALA A 33 -10.69 -3.81 -8.95
C ALA A 33 -9.82 -4.59 -7.96
N GLY A 34 -9.94 -4.32 -6.65
CA GLY A 34 -9.07 -4.90 -5.64
C GLY A 34 -9.07 -4.18 -4.29
N ALA A 35 -8.04 -4.45 -3.48
CA ALA A 35 -7.85 -3.91 -2.15
C ALA A 35 -6.39 -3.54 -1.92
N VAL A 36 -6.15 -2.42 -1.24
CA VAL A 36 -4.82 -1.89 -0.93
C VAL A 36 -4.76 -1.44 0.52
N SER A 37 -3.66 -1.78 1.20
CA SER A 37 -3.27 -1.24 2.51
C SER A 37 -1.83 -0.77 2.46
N MET A 38 -1.56 0.41 2.99
CA MET A 38 -0.27 1.10 2.86
C MET A 38 0.45 1.20 4.21
N THR A 39 1.77 1.39 4.13
CA THR A 39 2.61 1.82 5.25
C THR A 39 3.73 2.70 4.73
N GLY A 40 4.18 3.69 5.52
CA GLY A 40 5.27 4.59 5.15
C GLY A 40 5.13 6.01 5.66
N ILE A 41 5.72 6.97 4.94
CA ILE A 41 5.61 8.39 5.24
C ILE A 41 4.23 8.89 4.84
N GLY A 42 3.33 9.01 5.82
CA GLY A 42 1.92 9.33 5.60
C GLY A 42 1.68 10.59 4.76
N GLU A 43 2.41 11.69 4.99
CA GLU A 43 2.29 12.92 4.21
C GLU A 43 2.62 12.70 2.73
N SER A 44 3.55 11.80 2.42
CA SER A 44 3.89 11.47 1.04
C SER A 44 2.77 10.66 0.38
N ILE A 45 2.21 9.69 1.12
CA ILE A 45 1.11 8.83 0.67
C ILE A 45 -0.16 9.66 0.41
N ILE A 46 -0.48 10.60 1.32
CA ILE A 46 -1.63 11.51 1.20
C ILE A 46 -1.52 12.36 -0.06
N ARG A 47 -0.36 12.99 -0.30
CA ARG A 47 -0.17 13.93 -1.41
C ARG A 47 -0.43 13.33 -2.79
N LEU A 48 -0.34 12.01 -2.94
CA LEU A 48 -0.59 11.33 -4.20
C LEU A 48 -1.81 10.40 -4.17
N ALA A 49 -2.57 10.32 -3.07
CA ALA A 49 -3.68 9.38 -2.91
C ALA A 49 -3.29 7.94 -3.37
N VAL A 50 -2.17 7.44 -2.84
CA VAL A 50 -1.45 6.28 -3.39
C VAL A 50 -2.33 5.04 -3.49
N ALA A 51 -3.08 4.68 -2.45
CA ALA A 51 -3.93 3.48 -2.49
C ALA A 51 -4.98 3.58 -3.60
N LYS A 52 -5.59 4.76 -3.79
CA LYS A 52 -6.57 4.98 -4.87
C LYS A 52 -5.90 4.88 -6.24
N GLU A 53 -4.72 5.47 -6.42
CA GLU A 53 -4.00 5.40 -7.70
C GLU A 53 -3.62 3.96 -8.07
N ILE A 54 -3.22 3.13 -7.10
CA ILE A 54 -2.96 1.70 -7.33
C ILE A 54 -4.23 0.99 -7.79
N ILE A 55 -5.35 1.23 -7.10
CA ILE A 55 -6.65 0.64 -7.44
C ILE A 55 -7.11 1.07 -8.84
N ASP A 56 -6.93 2.33 -9.21
CA ASP A 56 -7.23 2.81 -10.57
C ASP A 56 -6.41 2.06 -11.61
N ARG A 57 -5.12 1.83 -11.36
CA ARG A 57 -4.29 1.05 -12.29
C ARG A 57 -4.75 -0.41 -12.39
N LEU A 58 -5.19 -1.02 -11.29
CA LEU A 58 -5.80 -2.35 -11.31
C LEU A 58 -7.08 -2.36 -12.17
N ALA A 59 -7.94 -1.35 -11.99
CA ALA A 59 -9.16 -1.20 -12.78
C ALA A 59 -8.88 -1.06 -14.29
N HIS A 60 -7.74 -0.46 -14.65
CA HIS A 60 -7.26 -0.34 -16.03
C HIS A 60 -6.42 -1.55 -16.50
N GLY A 61 -6.45 -2.68 -15.79
CA GLY A 61 -5.88 -3.95 -16.23
C GLY A 61 -4.40 -4.17 -15.89
N ALA A 62 -3.77 -3.30 -15.08
CA ALA A 62 -2.42 -3.58 -14.59
C ALA A 62 -2.42 -4.77 -13.60
N SER A 63 -1.34 -5.54 -13.56
CA SER A 63 -1.14 -6.52 -12.48
C SER A 63 -0.86 -5.79 -11.15
N PRO A 64 -1.13 -6.42 -9.99
CA PRO A 64 -0.79 -5.85 -8.68
C PRO A 64 0.66 -5.35 -8.56
N ALA A 65 1.63 -6.15 -9.00
CA ALA A 65 3.05 -5.75 -8.99
C ALA A 65 3.34 -4.57 -9.92
N LYS A 66 2.79 -4.56 -11.14
CA LYS A 66 2.99 -3.45 -12.08
C LYS A 66 2.35 -2.17 -11.58
N ALA A 67 1.10 -2.24 -11.13
CA ALA A 67 0.36 -1.11 -10.58
C ALA A 67 1.12 -0.48 -9.41
N THR A 68 1.57 -1.31 -8.47
CA THR A 68 2.24 -0.86 -7.26
C THR A 68 3.61 -0.23 -7.56
N ASN A 69 4.47 -0.89 -8.35
CA ASN A 69 5.76 -0.34 -8.76
C ASN A 69 5.62 1.03 -9.43
N MET A 70 4.70 1.18 -10.38
CA MET A 70 4.49 2.46 -11.09
C MET A 70 4.14 3.61 -10.13
N VAL A 71 3.33 3.33 -9.10
CA VAL A 71 2.93 4.35 -8.13
C VAL A 71 4.02 4.63 -7.10
N LEU A 72 4.75 3.61 -6.63
CA LEU A 72 5.90 3.81 -5.74
C LEU A 72 7.02 4.59 -6.43
N GLU A 73 7.34 4.30 -7.69
CA GLU A 73 8.27 5.10 -8.49
C GLU A 73 7.80 6.55 -8.67
N ARG A 74 6.49 6.76 -8.85
CA ARG A 74 5.90 8.10 -8.92
C ARG A 74 6.04 8.83 -7.57
N LEU A 75 5.86 8.13 -6.45
CA LEU A 75 6.03 8.66 -5.10
C LEU A 75 7.47 9.15 -4.87
N VAL A 76 8.47 8.34 -5.23
CA VAL A 76 9.88 8.75 -5.17
C VAL A 76 10.13 10.00 -6.01
N ARG A 77 9.72 9.98 -7.28
CA ARG A 77 9.99 11.07 -8.22
C ARG A 77 9.33 12.39 -7.83
N ARG A 78 8.07 12.36 -7.37
CA ARG A 78 7.29 13.59 -7.13
C ARG A 78 7.47 14.18 -5.74
N VAL A 79 7.65 13.33 -4.73
CA VAL A 79 7.61 13.78 -3.32
C VAL A 79 8.76 13.24 -2.48
N ARG A 80 9.73 12.52 -3.07
CA ARG A 80 10.84 11.87 -2.36
C ARG A 80 10.37 11.00 -1.18
N GLY A 81 9.20 10.39 -1.35
CA GLY A 81 8.55 9.58 -0.31
C GLY A 81 9.16 8.19 -0.21
N SER A 82 8.88 7.52 0.91
CA SER A 82 9.19 6.11 1.14
C SER A 82 7.96 5.41 1.71
N ALA A 83 7.56 4.30 1.10
CA ALA A 83 6.35 3.56 1.43
C ALA A 83 6.42 2.10 0.94
N GLY A 84 5.46 1.31 1.38
CA GLY A 84 5.14 0.01 0.83
C GLY A 84 3.65 -0.26 0.85
N ALA A 85 3.24 -1.26 0.09
CA ALA A 85 1.83 -1.60 -0.13
C ALA A 85 1.62 -3.11 -0.08
N LEU A 86 0.49 -3.49 0.50
CA LEU A 86 -0.13 -4.81 0.35
C LEU A 86 -1.29 -4.64 -0.63
N VAL A 87 -1.28 -5.40 -1.72
CA VAL A 87 -2.26 -5.27 -2.80
C VAL A 87 -2.83 -6.63 -3.16
N VAL A 88 -4.16 -6.70 -3.29
CA VAL A 88 -4.89 -7.88 -3.77
C VAL A 88 -5.85 -7.43 -4.87
N SER A 89 -5.77 -8.02 -6.06
CA SER A 89 -6.74 -7.77 -7.13
C SER A 89 -7.99 -8.66 -7.00
N ARG A 90 -9.08 -8.28 -7.67
CA ARG A 90 -10.36 -9.02 -7.68
C ARG A 90 -10.22 -10.50 -8.07
N ASP A 91 -9.26 -10.82 -8.93
CA ASP A 91 -8.97 -12.19 -9.37
C ASP A 91 -8.07 -12.99 -8.40
N GLY A 92 -7.76 -12.44 -7.22
CA GLY A 92 -7.01 -13.12 -6.17
C GLY A 92 -5.50 -13.05 -6.31
N ARG A 93 -4.95 -12.34 -7.32
CA ARG A 93 -3.50 -12.09 -7.38
C ARG A 93 -3.10 -11.09 -6.29
N LEU A 94 -1.92 -11.29 -5.71
CA LEU A 94 -1.38 -10.44 -4.64
C LEU A 94 -0.03 -9.85 -5.03
N ALA A 95 0.29 -8.69 -4.46
CA ALA A 95 1.63 -8.13 -4.46
C ALA A 95 1.94 -7.48 -3.11
N ILE A 96 3.17 -7.67 -2.66
CA ILE A 96 3.77 -6.96 -1.53
C ILE A 96 5.00 -6.26 -2.08
N GLN A 97 5.02 -4.93 -2.09
CA GLN A 97 6.14 -4.16 -2.64
C GLN A 97 6.42 -2.94 -1.78
N HIS A 98 7.69 -2.56 -1.69
CA HIS A 98 8.13 -1.41 -0.92
C HIS A 98 9.41 -0.80 -1.50
N ILE A 99 9.58 0.50 -1.26
CA ILE A 99 10.79 1.28 -1.58
C ILE A 99 11.52 1.71 -0.29
N THR A 100 11.21 1.05 0.82
CA THR A 100 11.94 1.13 2.09
C THR A 100 13.06 0.07 2.11
N PRO A 101 14.12 0.21 2.93
CA PRO A 101 15.14 -0.83 3.07
C PRO A 101 14.56 -2.19 3.49
N ARG A 102 13.50 -2.18 4.32
CA ARG A 102 12.78 -3.35 4.82
C ARG A 102 11.31 -2.99 5.06
N MET A 103 10.43 -3.98 4.94
CA MET A 103 9.03 -3.90 5.36
C MET A 103 8.58 -5.28 5.83
N ALA A 104 8.40 -5.47 7.13
CA ALA A 104 7.87 -6.73 7.65
C ALA A 104 6.44 -6.94 7.14
N ALA A 105 6.23 -7.99 6.36
CA ALA A 105 4.94 -8.31 5.79
C ALA A 105 4.81 -9.81 5.54
N GLY A 106 3.59 -10.24 5.23
CA GLY A 106 3.33 -11.62 4.88
C GLY A 106 1.97 -11.81 4.26
N HIS A 107 1.74 -13.00 3.71
CA HIS A 107 0.44 -13.39 3.19
C HIS A 107 0.19 -14.88 3.43
N TRP A 108 -1.09 -15.23 3.44
CA TRP A 108 -1.54 -16.60 3.63
C TRP A 108 -2.73 -16.88 2.72
N ASN A 109 -2.71 -18.03 2.05
CA ASN A 109 -3.77 -18.46 1.13
C ASN A 109 -4.83 -19.37 1.78
N GLY A 110 -4.76 -19.56 3.10
CA GLY A 110 -5.69 -20.42 3.84
C GLY A 110 -5.34 -21.91 3.87
N ARG A 111 -4.27 -22.37 3.19
CA ARG A 111 -3.95 -23.81 3.05
C ARG A 111 -2.54 -24.20 3.49
N SER A 112 -1.54 -23.35 3.27
CA SER A 112 -0.12 -23.64 3.58
C SER A 112 0.36 -22.91 4.84
N HIS A 113 1.63 -23.03 5.20
CA HIS A 113 2.21 -22.10 6.17
C HIS A 113 2.17 -20.66 5.63
N PRO A 114 1.96 -19.64 6.49
CA PRO A 114 2.03 -18.25 6.08
C PRO A 114 3.44 -17.91 5.60
N LEU A 115 3.54 -17.14 4.51
CA LEU A 115 4.80 -16.61 4.04
C LEU A 115 5.04 -15.26 4.70
N VAL A 116 6.19 -15.09 5.35
CA VAL A 116 6.59 -13.86 6.04
C VAL A 116 8.00 -13.50 5.59
N SER A 117 8.21 -12.24 5.23
CA SER A 117 9.51 -11.70 4.83
C SER A 117 9.60 -10.21 5.17
N ASP A 118 10.81 -9.65 5.16
CA ASP A 118 11.06 -8.22 5.24
C ASP A 118 11.61 -7.62 3.94
N ARG A 119 11.82 -8.48 2.92
CA ARG A 119 12.22 -8.13 1.56
C ARG A 119 11.38 -8.90 0.57
N PHE A 120 10.84 -8.18 -0.41
CA PHE A 120 10.03 -8.73 -1.49
C PHE A 120 10.67 -8.27 -2.80
N LEU A 121 11.18 -9.22 -3.59
CA LEU A 121 11.81 -8.99 -4.90
C LEU A 121 10.74 -8.78 -5.98
#